data_AF-A0A6I4Z892-F1
#
_entry.id   AF-A0A6I4Z892-F1
#
_cell.length_a   1.000
_cell.length_b   1.000
_cell.length_c   1.000
_cell.angle_alpha   90.00
_cell.angle_beta   90.00
_cell.angle_gamma   90.00
#
_symmetry.space_group_name_H-M   'P 1'
#
loop_
_entity.id
_entity.type
_entity.pdbx_description
1 polymer ?
#
loop_
_entity_poly.entity_id
_entity_poly.type
_entity_poly.pdbx_seq_one_letter_code
_entity_poly.pdbx_strand_id
1 'polypeptide(L)'
;MPKESRPTRRRSGLDLNLAWRRVLYDARDDLVPDPLAYRDFKMSQSDIITAVQARLQAGYSPSSLLQMDVPKGKLAVRPGAVPVIEDRLVYTAIVDSFAERIDKALKGEGVVPSYRVQGGKKRTYSGSASTSGSNFKTSCAKRMRVAISTRF
;
A
#
# COMPACT_ATOMS: atom_id res chain seq x y z
N MET A 1 19.50 -8.38 -24.65
CA MET A 1 18.21 -8.53 -23.94
C MET A 1 17.30 -7.39 -24.36
N PRO A 2 16.32 -7.62 -25.26
CA PRO A 2 15.40 -6.57 -25.67
C PRO A 2 14.54 -6.14 -24.46
N LYS A 3 14.41 -4.83 -24.26
CA LYS A 3 13.56 -4.26 -23.22
C LYS A 3 12.11 -4.46 -23.63
N GLU A 4 11.43 -5.35 -22.93
CA GLU A 4 10.01 -5.62 -23.11
C GLU A 4 9.20 -4.31 -22.98
N SER A 5 8.52 -3.95 -24.06
CA SER A 5 7.73 -2.74 -24.18
C SER A 5 6.55 -2.81 -23.20
N ARG A 6 6.42 -1.78 -22.36
CA ARG A 6 5.36 -1.74 -21.33
C ARG A 6 4.00 -1.62 -22.01
N PRO A 7 3.03 -2.48 -21.69
CA PRO A 7 1.69 -2.34 -22.24
C PRO A 7 1.00 -1.11 -21.64
N THR A 8 1.02 0.01 -22.36
CA THR A 8 0.06 1.11 -22.18
C THR A 8 -1.28 0.65 -22.72
N ARG A 9 -2.01 -0.17 -21.98
CA ARG A 9 -3.34 -0.64 -22.39
C ARG A 9 -4.36 -0.15 -21.38
N ARG A 10 -5.18 0.83 -21.78
CA ARG A 10 -6.49 1.08 -21.15
C ARG A 10 -7.32 -0.21 -21.31
N ARG A 11 -7.16 -1.17 -20.39
CA ARG A 11 -8.06 -2.31 -20.28
C ARG A 11 -9.23 -1.83 -19.44
N SER A 12 -10.44 -1.90 -19.98
CA SER A 12 -11.71 -1.58 -19.30
C SER A 12 -12.08 -2.58 -18.19
N GLY A 13 -11.10 -3.30 -17.64
CA GLY A 13 -11.29 -4.33 -16.62
C GLY A 13 -10.11 -4.38 -15.65
N LEU A 14 -10.37 -4.96 -14.48
CA LEU A 14 -9.39 -5.10 -13.40
C LEU A 14 -8.23 -6.02 -13.81
N ASP A 15 -6.98 -5.55 -13.68
CA ASP A 15 -5.79 -6.36 -13.95
C ASP A 15 -5.37 -7.14 -12.69
N LEU A 16 -5.97 -8.32 -12.52
CA LEU A 16 -5.71 -9.19 -11.37
C LEU A 16 -4.27 -9.73 -11.35
N ASN A 17 -3.62 -9.89 -12.50
CA ASN A 17 -2.23 -10.38 -12.54
C ASN A 17 -1.24 -9.31 -12.05
N LEU A 18 -1.47 -8.05 -12.42
CA LEU A 18 -0.71 -6.94 -11.88
C LEU A 18 -0.94 -6.80 -10.38
N ALA A 19 -2.20 -6.86 -9.95
CA ALA A 19 -2.58 -6.77 -8.55
C ALA A 19 -1.94 -7.89 -7.72
N TRP A 20 -1.91 -9.12 -8.20
CA TRP A 20 -1.28 -10.25 -7.53
C TRP A 20 0.20 -10.00 -7.21
N ARG A 21 0.97 -9.53 -8.20
CA ARG A 21 2.38 -9.20 -8.01
C ARG A 21 2.59 -8.11 -6.96
N ARG A 22 1.64 -7.18 -6.84
CA ARG A 22 1.68 -6.10 -5.84
C ARG A 22 1.30 -6.61 -4.45
N VAL A 23 0.29 -7.46 -4.34
CA VAL A 23 -0.10 -8.10 -3.08
C VAL A 23 1.07 -8.91 -2.49
N LEU A 24 1.73 -9.73 -3.30
CA LEU A 24 2.91 -10.49 -2.83
C LEU A 24 4.10 -9.61 -2.47
N TYR A 25 4.21 -8.42 -3.07
CA TYR A 25 5.25 -7.46 -2.73
C TYR A 25 4.95 -6.78 -1.39
N ASP A 26 3.71 -6.35 -1.19
CA ASP A 26 3.22 -5.66 0.02
C ASP A 26 3.10 -6.62 1.22
N ALA A 27 2.99 -7.94 1.01
CA ALA A 27 2.91 -8.95 2.07
C ALA A 27 4.09 -8.95 3.05
N ARG A 28 5.23 -8.38 2.66
CA ARG A 28 6.42 -8.24 3.52
C ARG A 28 6.23 -7.23 4.64
N ASP A 29 5.35 -6.27 4.44
CA ASP A 29 5.07 -5.16 5.35
C ASP A 29 3.72 -5.36 6.08
N ASP A 30 3.24 -6.60 6.14
CA ASP A 30 1.97 -6.93 6.79
C ASP A 30 2.03 -6.72 8.31
N LEU A 31 0.86 -6.41 8.89
CA LEU A 31 0.71 -6.23 10.33
C LEU A 31 1.14 -7.46 11.12
N VAL A 32 0.88 -8.64 10.57
CA VAL A 32 1.35 -9.93 11.08
C VAL A 32 2.23 -10.54 9.99
N PRO A 33 3.52 -10.75 10.27
CA PRO A 33 4.38 -11.43 9.30
C PRO A 33 3.92 -12.87 9.15
N ASP A 34 3.57 -13.28 7.93
CA ASP A 34 3.33 -14.67 7.60
C ASP A 34 4.67 -15.43 7.54
N PRO A 35 4.87 -16.49 8.35
CA PRO A 35 6.08 -17.32 8.29
C PRO A 35 6.40 -17.87 6.89
N LEU A 36 5.38 -18.08 6.05
CA LEU A 36 5.54 -18.62 4.70
C LEU A 36 5.64 -17.54 3.63
N ALA A 37 5.53 -16.25 3.97
CA ALA A 37 5.55 -15.13 3.04
C ALA A 37 4.64 -15.32 1.80
N TYR A 38 3.45 -15.89 2.01
CA TYR A 38 2.45 -16.26 1.02
C TYR A 38 2.96 -17.21 -0.08
N ARG A 39 3.98 -18.03 0.21
CA ARG A 39 4.53 -19.02 -0.74
C ARG A 39 3.53 -20.13 -1.06
N ASP A 40 2.71 -20.50 -0.10
CA ASP A 40 1.56 -21.40 -0.24
C ASP A 40 0.56 -20.86 -1.28
N PHE A 41 0.15 -19.60 -1.15
CA PHE A 41 -0.76 -18.96 -2.10
C PHE A 41 -0.18 -18.81 -3.50
N LYS A 42 1.15 -18.66 -3.61
CA LYS A 42 1.84 -18.58 -4.91
C LYS A 42 1.65 -19.84 -5.76
N MET A 43 1.56 -21.01 -5.14
CA MET A 43 1.36 -22.29 -5.84
C MET A 43 -0.06 -22.39 -6.42
N SER A 44 -1.03 -21.75 -5.79
CA SER A 44 -2.44 -21.75 -6.19
C SER A 44 -2.88 -20.45 -6.87
N GLN A 45 -1.94 -19.68 -7.44
CA GLN A 45 -2.22 -18.37 -8.02
C GLN A 45 -3.31 -18.42 -9.09
N SER A 46 -3.26 -19.39 -10.01
CA SER A 46 -4.26 -19.55 -11.08
C SER A 46 -5.65 -19.72 -10.49
N ASP A 47 -5.75 -20.59 -9.50
CA ASP A 47 -7.02 -21.03 -8.91
C ASP A 47 -7.66 -19.88 -8.14
N ILE A 48 -6.84 -19.12 -7.39
CA ILE A 48 -7.27 -17.91 -6.68
C ILE A 48 -7.78 -16.86 -7.67
N ILE A 49 -7.04 -16.58 -8.75
CA ILE A 49 -7.46 -15.59 -9.74
C ILE A 49 -8.76 -16.02 -10.42
N THR A 50 -8.88 -17.29 -10.80
CA THR A 50 -10.10 -17.83 -11.42
C THR A 50 -11.29 -17.77 -10.47
N ALA A 51 -11.11 -18.14 -9.20
CA ALA A 51 -12.15 -18.06 -8.19
C ALA A 51 -12.61 -16.60 -7.95
N VAL A 52 -11.68 -15.66 -7.87
CA VAL A 52 -11.97 -14.23 -7.74
C VAL A 52 -12.72 -13.71 -8.97
N GLN A 53 -12.32 -14.10 -10.18
CA GLN A 53 -13.03 -13.73 -11.40
C GLN A 53 -14.47 -14.23 -11.39
N ALA A 54 -14.70 -15.48 -10.99
CA ALA A 54 -16.04 -16.03 -10.87
C ALA A 54 -16.91 -15.24 -9.87
N ARG A 55 -16.35 -14.90 -8.69
CA ARG A 55 -17.04 -14.06 -7.69
C ARG A 55 -17.35 -12.65 -8.21
N LEU A 56 -16.46 -12.05 -8.99
CA LEU A 56 -16.68 -10.74 -9.62
C LEU A 56 -17.84 -10.77 -10.62
N GLN A 57 -17.97 -11.84 -11.40
CA GLN A 57 -19.09 -11.99 -12.35
C GLN A 57 -20.43 -12.27 -11.65
N ALA A 58 -20.41 -12.98 -10.52
CA ALA A 58 -21.61 -13.35 -9.77
C ALA A 58 -22.18 -12.23 -8.87
N GLY A 59 -21.45 -11.13 -8.69
CA GLY A 59 -21.77 -10.10 -7.70
C GLY A 59 -20.88 -10.26 -6.47
N TYR A 60 -19.74 -9.57 -6.49
CA TYR A 60 -18.72 -9.74 -5.46
C TYR A 60 -19.13 -9.07 -4.14
N SER A 61 -19.07 -9.85 -3.07
CA SER A 61 -19.16 -9.37 -1.69
C SER A 61 -17.87 -9.73 -0.94
N PRO A 62 -17.19 -8.77 -0.30
CA PRO A 62 -15.98 -9.02 0.47
C PRO A 62 -16.28 -9.79 1.76
N SER A 63 -15.28 -10.51 2.23
CA SER A 63 -15.32 -11.27 3.48
C SER A 63 -15.04 -10.35 4.67
N SER A 64 -15.34 -10.82 5.88
CA SER A 64 -14.99 -10.11 7.11
C SER A 64 -13.46 -9.98 7.26
N LEU A 65 -13.02 -8.81 7.72
CA LEU A 65 -11.60 -8.55 7.99
C LEU A 65 -11.15 -9.29 9.24
N LEU A 66 -9.92 -9.80 9.24
CA LEU A 66 -9.27 -10.31 10.44
C LEU A 66 -8.89 -9.12 11.32
N GLN A 67 -9.55 -8.97 12.45
CA GLN A 67 -9.27 -7.91 13.43
C GLN A 67 -8.20 -8.37 14.43
N MET A 68 -7.31 -7.46 14.80
CA MET A 68 -6.23 -7.73 15.73
C MET A 68 -5.75 -6.46 16.42
N ASP A 69 -5.20 -6.61 17.61
CA ASP A 69 -4.62 -5.51 18.37
C ASP A 69 -3.10 -5.47 18.19
N VAL A 70 -2.59 -4.41 17.56
CA VAL A 70 -1.16 -4.25 17.26
C VAL A 70 -0.53 -3.33 18.30
N PRO A 71 0.47 -3.78 19.07
CA PRO A 71 1.09 -2.94 20.10
C PRO A 71 1.79 -1.71 19.48
N LYS A 72 1.52 -0.54 20.06
CA LYS A 72 2.15 0.74 19.70
C LYS A 72 2.87 1.31 20.93
N GLY A 73 4.04 0.77 21.22
CA GLY A 73 4.82 1.18 22.41
C GLY A 73 4.25 0.62 23.71
N LYS A 74 4.60 1.23 24.85
CA LYS A 74 4.37 0.65 26.18
C LYS A 74 2.92 0.70 26.69
N LEU A 75 2.10 1.63 26.20
CA LEU A 75 0.78 1.94 26.78
C LEU A 75 -0.32 2.16 25.72
N ALA A 76 -0.06 1.86 24.45
CA ALA A 76 -1.04 2.08 23.39
C ALA A 76 -1.13 0.87 22.46
N VAL A 77 -2.33 0.64 21.97
CA VAL A 77 -2.68 -0.39 21.00
C VAL A 77 -3.22 0.30 19.75
N ARG A 78 -2.90 -0.23 18.58
CA ARG A 78 -3.49 0.15 17.29
C ARG A 78 -4.46 -0.96 16.87
N PRO A 79 -5.73 -0.63 16.61
CA PRO A 79 -6.61 -1.59 15.96
C PRO A 79 -6.08 -1.86 14.55
N GLY A 80 -5.76 -3.12 14.30
CA GLY A 80 -5.32 -3.65 13.02
C GLY A 80 -6.43 -4.43 12.35
N ALA A 81 -6.48 -4.38 11.02
CA ALA A 81 -7.40 -5.16 10.21
C ALA A 81 -6.70 -5.68 8.96
N VAL A 82 -6.82 -6.97 8.70
CA VAL A 82 -6.17 -7.65 7.56
C VAL A 82 -7.25 -8.32 6.71
N PRO A 83 -7.40 -7.94 5.42
CA PRO A 83 -8.27 -8.68 4.50
C PRO A 83 -7.62 -10.01 4.11
N VAL A 84 -8.45 -11.01 3.78
CA VAL A 84 -8.00 -12.24 3.13
C VAL A 84 -7.38 -11.93 1.76
N ILE A 85 -6.54 -12.83 1.25
CA ILE A 85 -5.71 -12.56 0.07
C ILE A 85 -6.54 -12.27 -1.18
N GLU A 86 -7.69 -12.95 -1.33
CA GLU A 86 -8.65 -12.76 -2.42
C GLU A 86 -9.22 -11.35 -2.41
N ASP A 87 -9.60 -10.85 -1.24
CA ASP A 87 -10.21 -9.54 -1.09
C ASP A 87 -9.17 -8.44 -1.20
N ARG A 88 -7.96 -8.71 -0.71
CA ARG A 88 -6.79 -7.85 -0.91
C ARG A 88 -6.42 -7.74 -2.39
N LEU A 89 -6.55 -8.82 -3.15
CA LEU A 89 -6.31 -8.87 -4.59
C LEU A 89 -7.30 -7.97 -5.33
N VAL A 90 -8.60 -8.13 -5.04
CA VAL A 90 -9.66 -7.29 -5.61
C VAL A 90 -9.46 -5.82 -5.25
N TYR A 91 -9.21 -5.52 -3.98
CA TYR A 91 -8.94 -4.16 -3.51
C TYR A 91 -7.76 -3.52 -4.26
N THR A 92 -6.65 -4.26 -4.40
CA THR A 92 -5.46 -3.76 -5.10
C THR A 92 -5.75 -3.51 -6.57
N ALA A 93 -6.48 -4.39 -7.24
CA ALA A 93 -6.85 -4.23 -8.64
C ALA A 93 -7.76 -3.01 -8.86
N ILE A 94 -8.71 -2.76 -7.94
CA ILE A 94 -9.59 -1.60 -7.96
C ILE A 94 -8.76 -0.32 -7.78
N VAL A 95 -7.90 -0.26 -6.76
CA VAL A 95 -7.03 0.90 -6.53
C VAL A 95 -6.18 1.19 -7.77
N ASP A 96 -5.61 0.15 -8.38
CA ASP A 96 -4.77 0.28 -9.56
C ASP A 96 -5.50 0.86 -10.77
N SER A 97 -6.80 0.58 -10.90
CA SER A 97 -7.62 1.06 -12.02
C SER A 97 -7.78 2.59 -12.07
N PHE A 98 -7.74 3.26 -10.90
CA PHE A 98 -7.93 4.71 -10.81
C PHE A 98 -6.74 5.46 -10.21
N ALA A 99 -5.73 4.77 -9.66
CA ALA A 99 -4.59 5.38 -8.99
C ALA A 99 -3.90 6.44 -9.85
N GLU A 100 -3.62 6.14 -11.12
CA GLU A 100 -2.95 7.10 -12.03
C GLU A 100 -3.78 8.37 -12.26
N ARG A 101 -5.11 8.24 -12.32
CA ARG A 101 -6.02 9.38 -12.53
C ARG A 101 -6.03 10.29 -11.31
N ILE A 102 -6.09 9.71 -10.11
CA ILE A 102 -6.02 10.46 -8.85
C ILE A 102 -4.64 11.12 -8.72
N ASP A 103 -3.56 10.38 -8.96
CA ASP A 103 -2.19 10.91 -8.84
C ASP A 103 -1.93 12.08 -9.79
N LYS A 104 -2.54 12.10 -10.99
CA LYS A 104 -2.44 13.24 -11.91
C LYS A 104 -3.20 14.47 -11.39
N ALA A 105 -4.38 14.29 -10.81
CA ALA A 105 -5.16 15.38 -10.23
C ALA A 105 -4.45 16.02 -9.03
N LEU A 106 -3.80 15.21 -8.19
CA LEU A 106 -3.10 15.65 -6.97
C LEU A 106 -1.74 16.32 -7.22
N LYS A 107 -1.25 16.43 -8.46
CA LYS A 107 0.05 17.07 -8.75
C LYS A 107 0.03 18.60 -8.61
N GLY A 108 -1.14 19.23 -8.64
CA GLY A 108 -1.30 20.69 -8.52
C GLY A 108 -1.38 21.19 -7.08
N GLU A 109 -1.73 20.33 -6.13
CA GLU A 109 -1.86 20.67 -4.71
C GLU A 109 -0.62 20.15 -3.99
N GLY A 110 0.05 21.00 -3.20
CA GLY A 110 1.39 20.77 -2.64
C GLY A 110 1.68 19.31 -2.24
N VAL A 111 2.89 18.83 -2.57
CA VAL A 111 3.29 17.40 -2.50
C VAL A 111 2.89 16.75 -1.18
N VAL A 112 1.73 16.09 -1.15
CA VAL A 112 1.29 15.30 0.01
C VAL A 112 2.13 14.03 0.06
N PRO A 113 2.98 13.83 1.08
CA PRO A 113 3.75 12.60 1.19
C PRO A 113 2.81 11.44 1.47
N SER A 114 2.75 10.49 0.54
CA SER A 114 1.86 9.33 0.64
C SER A 114 2.46 8.13 -0.10
N TYR A 115 1.90 6.95 0.15
CA TYR A 115 2.16 5.77 -0.67
C TYR A 115 1.49 5.95 -2.03
N ARG A 116 2.29 6.05 -3.10
CA ARG A 116 1.78 6.29 -4.46
C ARG A 116 2.22 5.21 -5.43
N VAL A 117 1.43 5.03 -6.48
CA VAL A 117 1.74 4.10 -7.57
C VAL A 117 2.48 4.87 -8.66
N GLN A 118 3.81 4.80 -8.66
CA GLN A 118 4.60 5.60 -9.59
C GLN A 118 4.70 4.93 -10.98
N GLY A 119 3.91 5.39 -11.95
CA GLY A 119 4.13 5.14 -13.40
C GLY A 119 4.32 3.66 -13.78
N GLY A 120 3.45 2.78 -13.27
CA GLY A 120 3.51 1.33 -13.53
C GLY A 120 4.66 0.59 -12.82
N LYS A 121 5.44 1.27 -11.98
CA LYS A 121 6.45 0.66 -11.10
C LYS A 121 5.85 0.41 -9.70
N LYS A 122 6.64 -0.22 -8.82
CA LYS A 122 6.28 -0.55 -7.42
C LYS A 122 5.70 0.68 -6.69
N ARG A 123 4.84 0.45 -5.70
CA ARG A 123 4.41 1.50 -4.78
C ARG A 123 5.64 2.06 -4.08
N THR A 124 5.84 3.36 -4.17
CA THR A 124 6.95 4.06 -3.51
C THR A 124 6.37 5.17 -2.67
N TYR A 125 7.00 5.39 -1.52
CA TYR A 125 6.70 6.56 -0.70
C TYR A 125 7.19 7.80 -1.46
N SER A 126 6.26 8.62 -1.95
CA SER A 126 6.60 9.87 -2.61
C SER A 126 6.67 11.00 -1.58
N GLY A 127 7.61 10.89 -0.66
CA GLY A 127 8.14 12.04 0.06
C GLY A 127 9.49 12.39 -0.57
N SER A 128 9.78 13.67 -0.75
CA SER A 128 11.15 14.16 -1.01
C SER A 128 12.01 13.90 0.24
N ALA A 129 12.31 12.63 0.50
CA ALA A 129 13.15 12.16 1.58
C ALA A 129 14.61 12.13 1.12
N SER A 130 15.17 13.30 0.80
CA SER A 130 16.64 13.47 0.79
C SER A 130 17.12 14.71 1.54
N THR A 131 16.25 15.60 2.05
CA THR A 131 16.74 16.78 2.79
C THR A 131 15.87 17.25 3.97
N SER A 132 14.71 16.63 4.22
CA SER A 132 13.72 17.14 5.20
C SER A 132 13.55 16.27 6.46
N GLY A 133 14.11 15.07 6.51
CA GLY A 133 14.02 14.17 7.67
C GLY A 133 14.96 14.53 8.84
N SER A 134 16.14 15.08 8.54
CA SER A 134 17.10 15.55 9.56
C SER A 134 16.71 16.93 10.13
N ASN A 135 16.09 17.79 9.31
CA ASN A 135 15.75 19.15 9.70
C ASN A 135 14.46 19.25 10.53
N PHE A 136 13.53 18.29 10.42
CA PHE A 136 12.31 18.30 11.25
C PHE A 136 12.57 17.92 12.71
N LYS A 137 13.48 16.96 12.97
CA LYS A 137 13.90 16.61 14.34
C LYS A 137 14.69 17.75 14.98
N THR A 138 15.48 18.49 14.20
CA THR A 138 16.35 19.55 14.71
C THR A 138 15.60 20.86 14.96
N SER A 139 14.60 21.22 14.14
CA SER A 139 13.83 22.46 14.37
C SER A 139 12.86 22.37 15.55
N CYS A 140 12.26 21.19 15.79
CA CYS A 140 11.38 20.96 16.93
C CYS A 140 12.16 20.92 18.26
N ALA A 141 13.34 20.29 18.26
CA ALA A 141 14.23 20.28 19.43
C ALA A 141 14.80 21.67 19.78
N LYS A 142 15.06 22.52 18.76
CA LYS A 142 15.58 23.89 18.98
C LYS A 142 14.50 24.84 19.48
N ARG A 143 13.22 24.67 19.09
CA ARG A 143 12.09 25.44 19.62
C ARG A 143 11.70 25.06 21.06
N MET A 144 11.89 23.81 21.47
CA MET A 144 11.64 23.42 22.87
C MET A 144 12.72 23.88 23.87
N ARG A 145 13.97 24.07 23.44
CA ARG A 145 15.03 24.61 24.34
C ARG A 145 14.89 26.10 24.64
N VAL A 146 14.34 26.89 23.71
CA VAL A 146 14.16 28.34 23.93
C VAL A 146 13.00 28.62 24.91
N ALA A 147 12.00 27.75 24.99
CA ALA A 147 10.85 27.91 25.88
C ALA A 147 11.13 27.56 27.36
N ILE A 148 12.26 26.90 27.66
CA ILE A 148 12.63 26.50 29.04
C ILE A 148 13.63 27.50 29.67
N SER A 149 14.27 28.37 28.87
CA SER A 149 15.29 29.31 29.37
C SER A 149 14.76 30.72 29.73
N THR A 150 13.46 30.98 29.65
CA THR A 150 12.85 32.29 29.94
C THR A 150 11.86 32.29 31.10
N ARG A 151 11.90 31.27 31.95
CA ARG A 151 11.23 31.28 33.25
C ARG A 151 12.11 30.65 34.32
N PHE A 152 13.13 31.38 34.74
CA PHE A 152 13.62 31.50 36.11
C PHE A 152 14.40 32.81 36.22
#